data_AF-A0A954SVU8-F1
#
_entry.id   AF-A0A954SVU8-F1
#
_cell.length_a   1.000
_cell.length_b   1.000
_cell.length_c   1.000
_cell.angle_alpha   90.00
_cell.angle_beta   90.00
_cell.angle_gamma   90.00
#
_symmetry.space_group_name_H-M   'P 1'
#
loop_
_entity.id
_entity.type
_entity.pdbx_description
1 polymer ?
#
loop_
_entity_poly.entity_id
_entity_poly.type
_entity_poly.pdbx_seq_one_letter_code
_entity_poly.pdbx_strand_id
1 'polypeptide(L)'
;HKRDAVVVPQLPESGPHAISLERRIDLAEAMLRNLGLTRDFARVVVFCGHGSAVTNNPLKAGFDCGACGGHSGEPNARIAADLLEDGAVRAGLAERGIVIPSDTLFVAGLHVTTTDEVRLFPPRRAEHDHGRDLMRLNEHLAAASAATRQERSTRLQGQTERDLLRRCRDWSEVRPEWALAGNQAFIVGPREATSSVNLAGRVFLHSYDESRDPTGNVLELILTAPMVVANWINLQYYASTVDNVAFGSGDKAIHNVVGQIGILQGNGGDLATGLAWQSVHDGERLQHAPRRLSVIVHARRSRIQAVIEKHELVSQLAGNGWLTLVAIDQGRAYRWTAGAGWVLEREPERLNDSVTDSEVQLEAVQAEH
;
A
#
# COMPACT_ATOMS: atom_id res chain seq x y z
N HIS A 1 -27.81 -10.60 -12.78
CA HIS A 1 -27.40 -10.58 -11.37
C HIS A 1 -27.05 -11.99 -10.88
N LYS A 2 -25.83 -12.46 -11.15
CA LYS A 2 -25.25 -13.55 -10.36
C LYS A 2 -24.70 -12.87 -9.10
N ARG A 3 -25.19 -13.27 -7.92
CA ARG A 3 -24.48 -12.98 -6.68
C ARG A 3 -23.16 -13.71 -6.80
N ASP A 4 -22.06 -12.98 -6.90
CA ASP A 4 -20.74 -13.53 -6.63
C ASP A 4 -20.78 -13.99 -5.18
N ALA A 5 -21.12 -15.26 -4.96
CA ALA A 5 -20.76 -15.92 -3.74
C ALA A 5 -19.23 -15.86 -3.73
N VAL A 6 -18.68 -14.90 -2.98
CA VAL A 6 -17.25 -14.81 -2.72
C VAL A 6 -16.88 -16.15 -2.10
N VAL A 7 -16.33 -17.05 -2.93
CA VAL A 7 -15.68 -18.26 -2.45
C VAL A 7 -14.53 -17.73 -1.63
N VAL A 8 -14.71 -17.72 -0.31
CA VAL A 8 -13.66 -17.33 0.62
C VAL A 8 -12.54 -18.36 0.40
N PRO A 9 -11.37 -17.94 -0.11
CA PRO A 9 -10.30 -18.90 -0.33
C PRO A 9 -9.87 -19.42 1.03
N GLN A 10 -10.00 -20.73 1.21
CA GLN A 10 -9.55 -21.46 2.38
C GLN A 10 -8.22 -22.12 2.03
N LEU A 11 -7.34 -22.26 3.02
CA LEU A 11 -6.19 -23.14 2.88
C LEU A 11 -6.72 -24.57 2.62
N PRO A 12 -6.30 -25.25 1.55
CA PRO A 12 -6.80 -26.59 1.28
C PRO A 12 -6.31 -27.54 2.40
N GLU A 13 -7.23 -28.05 3.21
CA GLU A 13 -6.91 -28.98 4.31
C GLU A 13 -6.77 -30.43 3.82
N SER A 14 -7.29 -30.75 2.63
CA SER A 14 -7.23 -32.09 2.03
C SER A 14 -7.24 -32.03 0.50
N GLY A 15 -6.76 -33.10 -0.14
CA GLY A 15 -6.66 -33.21 -1.60
C GLY A 15 -5.29 -32.84 -2.18
N PRO A 16 -5.13 -32.86 -3.52
CA PRO A 16 -3.84 -32.69 -4.20
C PRO A 16 -3.23 -31.28 -4.07
N HIS A 17 -3.98 -30.33 -3.51
CA HIS A 17 -3.53 -28.97 -3.23
C HIS A 17 -3.31 -28.71 -1.73
N ALA A 18 -3.38 -29.74 -0.88
CA ALA A 18 -3.17 -29.62 0.55
C ALA A 18 -1.72 -29.23 0.87
N ILE A 19 -1.56 -28.24 1.73
CA ILE A 19 -0.25 -27.77 2.17
C ILE A 19 0.14 -28.53 3.45
N SER A 20 1.32 -29.13 3.47
CA SER A 20 1.81 -29.85 4.66
C SER A 20 1.88 -28.93 5.88
N LEU A 21 1.76 -29.50 7.09
CA LEU A 21 1.89 -28.73 8.34
C LEU A 21 3.24 -27.98 8.37
N GLU A 22 4.34 -28.66 8.04
CA GLU A 22 5.67 -28.04 7.98
C GLU A 22 5.69 -26.81 7.07
N ARG A 23 5.09 -26.93 5.87
CA ARG A 23 5.04 -25.82 4.92
C ARG A 23 4.15 -24.67 5.43
N ARG A 24 3.06 -24.98 6.16
CA ARG A 24 2.23 -23.96 6.81
C ARG A 24 3.01 -23.22 7.90
N ILE A 25 3.81 -23.93 8.70
CA ILE A 25 4.69 -23.32 9.71
C ILE A 25 5.74 -22.44 9.02
N ASP A 26 6.37 -22.89 7.94
CA ASP A 26 7.33 -22.09 7.16
C ASP A 26 6.72 -20.77 6.67
N LEU A 27 5.51 -20.84 6.12
CA LEU A 27 4.80 -19.66 5.61
C LEU A 27 4.47 -18.68 6.74
N ALA A 28 3.99 -19.19 7.86
CA ALA A 28 3.64 -18.39 9.03
C ALA A 28 4.89 -17.71 9.62
N GLU A 29 5.98 -18.45 9.76
CA GLU A 29 7.25 -17.93 10.27
C GLU A 29 7.81 -16.84 9.35
N ALA A 30 7.89 -17.12 8.04
CA ALA A 30 8.38 -16.18 7.05
C ALA A 30 7.55 -14.87 7.07
N MET A 31 6.22 -14.99 7.14
CA MET A 31 5.33 -13.84 7.24
C MET A 31 5.59 -13.01 8.50
N LEU A 32 5.62 -13.63 9.68
CA LEU A 32 5.83 -12.93 10.95
C LEU A 32 7.22 -12.27 11.03
N ARG A 33 8.27 -12.95 10.54
CA ARG A 33 9.62 -12.38 10.48
C ARG A 33 9.71 -11.19 9.53
N ASN A 34 9.10 -11.29 8.34
CA ASN A 34 9.10 -10.21 7.36
C ASN A 34 8.31 -8.98 7.84
N LEU A 35 7.25 -9.18 8.64
CA LEU A 35 6.49 -8.10 9.27
C LEU A 35 7.20 -7.50 10.49
N GLY A 36 8.25 -8.14 11.00
CA GLY A 36 8.84 -7.80 12.29
C GLY A 36 7.87 -8.05 13.46
N LEU A 37 6.90 -8.95 13.31
CA LEU A 37 5.93 -9.30 14.36
C LEU A 37 6.28 -10.66 14.97
N THR A 38 7.37 -10.71 15.73
CA THR A 38 7.90 -11.97 16.30
C THR A 38 7.82 -12.05 17.82
N ARG A 39 7.39 -10.96 18.48
CA ARG A 39 7.26 -10.78 19.92
C ARG A 39 6.27 -9.65 20.20
N ASP A 40 5.93 -9.44 21.46
CA ASP A 40 5.08 -8.34 21.93
C ASP A 40 3.71 -8.31 21.22
N PHE A 41 3.14 -9.50 21.01
CA PHE A 41 1.83 -9.65 20.36
C PHE A 41 0.73 -8.94 21.17
N ALA A 42 -0.09 -8.18 20.48
CA ALA A 42 -1.30 -7.61 21.06
C ALA A 42 -2.36 -8.70 21.28
N ARG A 43 -3.37 -8.39 22.10
CA ARG A 43 -4.56 -9.24 22.27
C ARG A 43 -5.36 -9.43 20.98
N VAL A 44 -5.36 -8.42 20.11
CA VAL A 44 -5.96 -8.50 18.77
C VAL A 44 -4.97 -8.00 17.75
N VAL A 45 -4.68 -8.81 16.73
CA VAL A 45 -3.84 -8.45 15.58
C VAL A 45 -4.70 -8.54 14.32
N VAL A 46 -4.73 -7.46 13.54
CA VAL A 46 -5.51 -7.39 12.30
C VAL A 46 -4.60 -7.49 11.08
N PHE A 47 -4.83 -8.50 10.23
CA PHE A 47 -4.35 -8.46 8.85
C PHE A 47 -5.39 -7.73 8.02
N CYS A 48 -5.12 -6.48 7.66
CA CYS A 48 -6.06 -5.68 6.88
C CYS A 48 -5.65 -5.68 5.41
N GLY A 49 -6.42 -6.37 4.58
CA GLY A 49 -6.37 -6.19 3.13
C GLY A 49 -7.13 -4.93 2.72
N HIS A 50 -6.97 -4.51 1.47
CA HIS A 50 -7.77 -3.42 0.92
C HIS A 50 -8.37 -3.80 -0.45
N GLY A 51 -9.45 -3.12 -0.80
CA GLY A 51 -10.14 -3.26 -2.07
C GLY A 51 -11.17 -2.16 -2.23
N SER A 52 -11.87 -2.16 -3.35
CA SER A 52 -12.80 -1.10 -3.73
C SER A 52 -14.22 -1.63 -3.94
N ALA A 53 -15.20 -0.78 -3.63
CA ALA A 53 -16.59 -0.98 -4.01
C ALA A 53 -16.96 0.04 -5.10
N VAL A 54 -17.08 -0.44 -6.34
CA VAL A 54 -17.45 0.36 -7.51
C VAL A 54 -18.49 -0.38 -8.34
N THR A 55 -19.44 0.35 -8.92
CA THR A 55 -20.45 -0.19 -9.83
C THR A 55 -20.04 0.07 -11.29
N ASN A 56 -20.10 -0.96 -12.13
CA ASN A 56 -19.94 -0.86 -13.59
C ASN A 56 -18.70 -0.05 -14.05
N ASN A 57 -17.55 -0.32 -13.44
CA ASN A 57 -16.33 0.43 -13.71
C ASN A 57 -15.28 -0.50 -14.34
N PRO A 58 -15.00 -0.37 -15.65
CA PRO A 58 -13.95 -1.09 -16.37
C PRO A 58 -12.58 -1.10 -15.70
N LEU A 59 -12.28 -0.04 -14.93
CA LEU A 59 -11.00 0.17 -14.27
C LEU A 59 -11.03 -0.24 -12.79
N LYS A 60 -11.94 -1.13 -12.37
CA LYS A 60 -12.01 -1.63 -10.98
C LYS A 60 -10.63 -2.09 -10.48
N ALA A 61 -9.87 -2.80 -11.31
CA ALA A 61 -8.55 -3.30 -10.96
C ALA A 61 -7.57 -2.18 -10.54
N GLY A 62 -7.72 -0.96 -11.08
CA GLY A 62 -6.92 0.20 -10.70
C GLY A 62 -7.30 0.83 -9.34
N PHE A 63 -8.46 0.47 -8.78
CA PHE A 63 -8.89 0.86 -7.43
C PHE A 63 -8.60 -0.23 -6.39
N ASP A 64 -8.45 -1.48 -6.82
CA ASP A 64 -8.06 -2.59 -5.96
C ASP A 64 -6.54 -2.60 -5.68
N CYS A 65 -6.04 -3.63 -5.00
CA CYS A 65 -4.65 -3.67 -4.57
C CYS A 65 -3.70 -3.96 -5.73
N GLY A 66 -2.85 -2.98 -6.05
CA GLY A 66 -1.77 -3.14 -7.05
C GLY A 66 -0.80 -4.26 -6.69
N ALA A 67 -0.48 -4.45 -5.40
CA ALA A 67 0.37 -5.55 -4.94
C ALA A 67 -0.32 -6.94 -5.04
N CYS A 68 -1.65 -6.97 -5.15
CA CYS A 68 -2.44 -8.18 -5.38
C CYS A 68 -2.89 -8.31 -6.85
N GLY A 69 -2.22 -7.62 -7.78
CA GLY A 69 -2.52 -7.70 -9.21
C GLY A 69 -3.86 -7.07 -9.60
N GLY A 70 -4.33 -6.07 -8.85
CA GLY A 70 -5.63 -5.42 -9.09
C GLY A 70 -6.83 -6.20 -8.55
N HIS A 71 -6.60 -7.07 -7.57
CA HIS A 71 -7.65 -7.76 -6.83
C HIS A 71 -7.74 -7.27 -5.38
N SER A 72 -8.87 -7.55 -4.73
CA SER A 72 -9.02 -7.32 -3.28
C SER A 72 -7.95 -8.10 -2.51
N GLY A 73 -7.37 -7.47 -1.48
CA GLY A 73 -6.47 -8.10 -0.52
C GLY A 73 -7.18 -8.98 0.52
N GLU A 74 -8.52 -9.01 0.53
CA GLU A 74 -9.31 -9.80 1.49
C GLU A 74 -8.91 -11.29 1.55
N PRO A 75 -8.76 -12.03 0.43
CA PRO A 75 -8.22 -13.38 0.42
C PRO A 75 -6.96 -13.58 1.24
N ASN A 76 -5.96 -12.72 1.02
CA ASN A 76 -4.65 -12.83 1.66
C ASN A 76 -4.75 -12.55 3.16
N ALA A 77 -5.54 -11.54 3.55
CA ALA A 77 -5.81 -11.23 4.94
C ALA A 77 -6.47 -12.38 5.69
N ARG A 78 -7.46 -13.04 5.06
CA ARG A 78 -8.15 -14.21 5.64
C ARG A 78 -7.22 -15.39 5.80
N ILE A 79 -6.48 -15.74 4.74
CA ILE A 79 -5.51 -16.85 4.79
C ILE A 79 -4.45 -16.60 5.87
N ALA A 80 -3.94 -15.37 5.99
CA ALA A 80 -2.95 -15.01 7.01
C ALA A 80 -3.50 -15.14 8.44
N ALA A 81 -4.72 -14.66 8.69
CA ALA A 81 -5.37 -14.79 9.99
C ALA A 81 -5.65 -16.25 10.32
N ASP A 82 -6.28 -16.99 9.41
CA ASP A 82 -6.63 -18.40 9.61
C ASP A 82 -5.39 -19.26 9.85
N LEU A 83 -4.28 -18.99 9.14
CA LEU A 83 -3.02 -19.69 9.31
C LEU A 83 -2.44 -19.52 10.73
N LEU A 84 -2.56 -18.31 11.31
CA LEU A 84 -2.05 -18.02 12.64
C LEU A 84 -3.03 -18.37 13.76
N GLU A 85 -4.30 -18.65 13.45
CA GLU A 85 -5.27 -19.22 14.39
C GLU A 85 -5.18 -20.76 14.48
N ASP A 86 -4.44 -21.44 13.60
CA ASP A 86 -4.22 -22.89 13.68
C ASP A 86 -3.28 -23.25 14.84
N GLY A 87 -3.79 -24.01 15.81
CA GLY A 87 -3.05 -24.44 17.00
C GLY A 87 -1.80 -25.28 16.70
N ALA A 88 -1.81 -26.11 15.65
CA ALA A 88 -0.63 -26.88 15.25
C ALA A 88 0.44 -25.98 14.62
N VAL A 89 0.03 -24.95 13.89
CA VAL A 89 0.96 -23.93 13.36
C VAL A 89 1.56 -23.11 14.51
N ARG A 90 0.75 -22.67 15.48
CA ARG A 90 1.24 -21.97 16.68
C ARG A 90 2.22 -22.82 17.49
N ALA A 91 1.96 -24.11 17.64
CA ALA A 91 2.88 -25.03 18.32
C ALA A 91 4.22 -25.14 17.57
N GLY A 92 4.20 -25.33 16.25
CA GLY A 92 5.41 -25.34 15.43
C GLY A 92 6.19 -24.02 15.45
N LEU A 93 5.50 -22.88 15.45
CA LEU A 93 6.13 -21.56 15.60
C LEU A 93 6.85 -21.40 16.94
N ALA A 94 6.27 -21.92 18.02
CA ALA A 94 6.88 -21.89 19.35
C ALA A 94 8.20 -22.67 19.39
N GLU A 95 8.27 -23.83 18.71
CA GLU A 95 9.52 -24.59 18.53
C GLU A 95 10.59 -23.81 17.76
N ARG A 96 10.17 -22.89 16.88
CA ARG A 96 11.05 -21.97 16.12
C ARG A 96 11.29 -20.63 16.82
N GLY A 97 10.92 -20.52 18.09
CA GLY A 97 11.20 -19.35 18.94
C GLY A 97 10.23 -18.18 18.76
N ILE A 98 9.08 -18.38 18.10
CA ILE A 98 8.01 -17.38 17.99
C ILE A 98 6.83 -17.86 18.84
N VAL A 99 6.75 -17.37 20.07
CA VAL A 99 5.67 -17.72 21.00
C VAL A 99 4.55 -16.70 20.89
N ILE A 100 3.40 -17.15 20.37
CA ILE A 100 2.18 -16.36 20.29
C ILE A 100 1.37 -16.62 21.57
N PRO A 101 1.00 -15.59 22.36
CA PRO A 101 0.14 -15.74 23.52
C PRO A 101 -1.20 -16.42 23.18
N SER A 102 -1.71 -17.24 24.10
CA SER A 102 -2.99 -17.93 23.90
C SER A 102 -4.18 -16.97 23.83
N ASP A 103 -4.04 -15.77 24.39
CA ASP A 103 -5.02 -14.69 24.36
C ASP A 103 -4.77 -13.67 23.23
N THR A 104 -3.92 -13.98 22.26
CA THR A 104 -3.82 -13.25 21.00
C THR A 104 -4.79 -13.83 19.98
N LEU A 105 -5.65 -12.98 19.44
CA LEU A 105 -6.56 -13.26 18.34
C LEU A 105 -6.09 -12.59 17.04
N PHE A 106 -5.86 -13.37 16.00
CA PHE A 106 -5.66 -12.85 14.64
C PHE A 106 -7.01 -12.71 13.93
N VAL A 107 -7.23 -11.54 13.34
CA VAL A 107 -8.47 -11.17 12.66
C VAL A 107 -8.16 -10.67 11.26
N ALA A 108 -8.90 -11.16 10.28
CA ALA A 108 -8.84 -10.58 8.94
C ALA A 108 -9.68 -9.31 8.87
N GLY A 109 -9.22 -8.31 8.13
CA GLY A 109 -9.93 -7.08 7.85
C GLY A 109 -9.91 -6.74 6.36
N LEU A 110 -10.91 -5.99 5.91
CA LEU A 110 -10.93 -5.36 4.59
C LEU A 110 -11.24 -3.87 4.72
N HIS A 111 -10.30 -3.02 4.33
CA HIS A 111 -10.55 -1.61 4.06
C HIS A 111 -11.13 -1.45 2.66
N VAL A 112 -12.38 -1.00 2.58
CA VAL A 112 -13.04 -0.64 1.33
C VAL A 112 -12.69 0.81 1.02
N THR A 113 -11.70 1.02 0.16
CA THR A 113 -11.08 2.34 -0.11
C THR A 113 -12.11 3.38 -0.54
N THR A 114 -13.04 3.01 -1.42
CA THR A 114 -14.07 3.93 -1.93
C THR A 114 -15.04 4.45 -0.85
N THR A 115 -15.24 3.71 0.25
CA THR A 115 -16.12 4.12 1.37
C THR A 115 -15.38 4.41 2.67
N ASP A 116 -14.08 4.11 2.73
CA ASP A 116 -13.25 4.03 3.94
C ASP A 116 -13.75 3.06 5.02
N GLU A 117 -14.76 2.25 4.75
CA GLU A 117 -15.25 1.27 5.73
C GLU A 117 -14.20 0.18 5.95
N VAL A 118 -13.86 -0.10 7.21
CA VAL A 118 -13.02 -1.26 7.56
C VAL A 118 -13.92 -2.35 8.14
N ARG A 119 -14.05 -3.46 7.42
CA ARG A 119 -14.84 -4.62 7.84
C ARG A 119 -13.94 -5.66 8.48
N LEU A 120 -14.22 -6.03 9.72
CA LEU A 120 -13.52 -7.10 10.40
C LEU A 120 -14.23 -8.45 10.22
N PHE A 121 -13.45 -9.51 10.13
CA PHE A 121 -13.89 -10.88 9.98
C PHE A 121 -13.27 -11.75 11.08
N PRO A 122 -13.76 -11.63 12.33
CA PRO A 122 -13.28 -12.48 13.41
C PRO A 122 -13.61 -13.96 13.13
N PRO A 123 -12.79 -14.90 13.62
CA PRO A 123 -13.07 -16.32 13.46
C PRO A 123 -14.37 -16.69 14.17
N ARG A 124 -15.05 -17.74 13.69
CA ARG A 124 -16.35 -18.19 14.23
C ARG A 124 -16.25 -18.67 15.69
N ARG A 125 -15.07 -19.11 16.12
CA ARG A 125 -14.77 -19.57 17.47
C ARG A 125 -13.41 -19.01 17.86
N ALA A 126 -13.33 -18.39 19.03
CA ALA A 126 -12.10 -18.00 19.69
C ALA A 126 -12.10 -18.64 21.07
N GLU A 127 -10.94 -19.10 21.54
CA GLU A 127 -10.83 -19.76 22.84
C GLU A 127 -11.04 -18.80 24.02
N HIS A 128 -10.64 -17.54 23.84
CA HIS A 128 -10.76 -16.48 24.84
C HIS A 128 -11.80 -15.43 24.41
N ASP A 129 -12.40 -14.74 25.39
CA ASP A 129 -13.30 -13.62 25.11
C ASP A 129 -12.50 -12.37 24.69
N HIS A 130 -12.79 -11.90 23.47
CA HIS A 130 -12.22 -10.68 22.89
C HIS A 130 -13.31 -9.64 22.59
N GLY A 131 -14.53 -9.82 23.10
CA GLY A 131 -15.69 -8.99 22.75
C GLY A 131 -15.46 -7.50 23.02
N ARG A 132 -14.87 -7.16 24.16
CA ARG A 132 -14.52 -5.75 24.49
C ARG A 132 -13.42 -5.19 23.60
N ASP A 133 -12.39 -5.99 23.31
CA ASP A 133 -11.26 -5.59 22.46
C ASP A 133 -11.76 -5.30 21.02
N LEU A 134 -12.59 -6.18 20.47
CA LEU A 134 -13.19 -6.02 19.14
C LEU A 134 -14.18 -4.86 19.08
N MET A 135 -14.98 -4.64 20.13
CA MET A 135 -15.89 -3.49 20.21
C MET A 135 -15.11 -2.17 20.14
N ARG A 136 -14.07 -2.02 20.99
CA ARG A 136 -13.22 -0.83 21.01
C ARG A 136 -12.48 -0.63 19.68
N LEU A 137 -11.98 -1.71 19.09
CA LEU A 137 -11.34 -1.66 17.77
C LEU A 137 -12.31 -1.16 16.70
N ASN A 138 -13.54 -1.67 16.66
CA ASN A 138 -14.56 -1.20 15.71
C ASN A 138 -14.91 0.28 15.92
N GLU A 139 -14.99 0.76 17.16
CA GLU A 139 -15.21 2.19 17.45
C GLU A 139 -14.06 3.06 16.91
N HIS A 140 -12.81 2.66 17.15
CA HIS A 140 -11.64 3.38 16.63
C HIS A 140 -11.60 3.35 15.10
N LEU A 141 -11.89 2.22 14.48
CA LEU A 141 -11.94 2.08 13.02
C LEU A 141 -13.05 2.97 12.44
N ALA A 142 -14.25 2.99 13.03
CA ALA A 142 -15.34 3.85 12.58
C ALA A 142 -14.99 5.33 12.66
N ALA A 143 -14.33 5.76 13.74
CA ALA A 143 -13.85 7.14 13.89
C ALA A 143 -12.77 7.49 12.85
N ALA A 144 -11.79 6.61 12.64
CA ALA A 144 -10.76 6.78 11.61
C ALA A 144 -11.37 6.86 10.21
N SER A 145 -12.29 5.96 9.88
CA SER A 145 -13.02 5.94 8.61
C SER A 145 -13.77 7.26 8.36
N ALA A 146 -14.43 7.81 9.38
CA ALA A 146 -15.14 9.09 9.26
C ALA A 146 -14.17 10.26 9.01
N ALA A 147 -13.04 10.29 9.73
CA ALA A 147 -12.00 11.30 9.54
C ALA A 147 -11.39 11.24 8.12
N THR A 148 -11.05 10.04 7.63
CA THR A 148 -10.52 9.85 6.27
C THR A 148 -11.51 10.30 5.19
N ARG A 149 -12.81 10.00 5.36
CA ARG A 149 -13.85 10.51 4.46
C ARG A 149 -13.94 12.02 4.46
N GLN A 150 -13.81 12.64 5.63
CA GLN A 150 -13.83 14.10 5.76
C GLN A 150 -12.63 14.74 5.03
N GLU A 151 -11.42 14.22 5.20
CA GLU A 151 -10.22 14.69 4.49
C GLU A 151 -10.38 14.56 2.97
N ARG A 152 -10.94 13.44 2.51
CA ARG A 152 -11.20 13.17 1.11
C ARG A 152 -12.33 14.03 0.52
N SER A 153 -13.30 14.46 1.32
CA SER A 153 -14.49 15.18 0.85
C SER A 153 -14.15 16.40 -0.01
N THR A 154 -13.15 17.18 0.43
CA THR A 154 -12.65 18.36 -0.28
C THR A 154 -12.09 17.99 -1.64
N ARG A 155 -11.25 16.95 -1.72
CA ARG A 155 -10.59 16.51 -2.96
C ARG A 155 -11.55 15.84 -3.96
N LEU A 156 -12.65 15.25 -3.48
CA LEU A 156 -13.72 14.70 -4.34
C LEU A 156 -14.88 15.67 -4.59
N GLN A 157 -14.79 16.90 -4.06
CA GLN A 157 -15.86 17.90 -4.12
C GLN A 157 -17.22 17.37 -3.61
N GLY A 158 -17.19 16.49 -2.60
CA GLY A 158 -18.39 15.96 -1.95
C GLY A 158 -18.81 16.85 -0.78
N GLN A 159 -20.08 17.24 -0.74
CA GLN A 159 -20.60 18.12 0.32
C GLN A 159 -21.03 17.34 1.57
N THR A 160 -21.45 16.08 1.39
CA THR A 160 -21.89 15.21 2.46
C THR A 160 -21.23 13.82 2.35
N GLU A 161 -21.18 13.09 3.46
CA GLU A 161 -20.78 11.67 3.46
C GLU A 161 -21.64 10.84 2.49
N ARG A 162 -22.93 11.17 2.39
CA ARG A 162 -23.85 10.53 1.45
C ARG A 162 -23.43 10.73 -0.01
N ASP A 163 -22.90 11.89 -0.36
CA ASP A 163 -22.40 12.16 -1.71
C ASP A 163 -21.20 11.28 -2.04
N LEU A 164 -20.26 11.14 -1.09
CA LEU A 164 -19.08 10.28 -1.25
C LEU A 164 -19.49 8.81 -1.43
N LEU A 165 -20.42 8.32 -0.60
CA LEU A 165 -20.89 6.94 -0.68
C LEU A 165 -21.74 6.69 -1.94
N ARG A 166 -22.46 7.70 -2.45
CA ARG A 166 -23.25 7.60 -3.69
C ARG A 166 -22.36 7.32 -4.89
N ARG A 167 -21.19 7.98 -4.97
CA ARG A 167 -20.20 7.79 -6.06
C ARG A 167 -19.82 6.33 -6.27
N CYS A 168 -19.74 5.54 -5.21
CA CYS A 168 -19.40 4.11 -5.26
C CYS A 168 -20.48 3.26 -5.95
N ARG A 169 -21.72 3.74 -5.96
CA ARG A 169 -22.91 3.00 -6.43
C ARG A 169 -23.45 3.54 -7.75
N ASP A 170 -23.02 4.72 -8.16
CA ASP A 170 -23.44 5.38 -9.39
C ASP A 170 -22.68 4.80 -10.58
N TRP A 171 -23.42 4.16 -11.50
CA TRP A 171 -22.85 3.51 -12.69
C TRP A 171 -22.28 4.50 -13.70
N SER A 172 -22.66 5.78 -13.60
CA SER A 172 -22.17 6.87 -14.46
C SER A 172 -20.95 7.57 -13.87
N GLU A 173 -20.57 7.24 -12.63
CA GLU A 173 -19.47 7.91 -11.94
C GLU A 173 -18.11 7.45 -12.49
N VAL A 174 -17.42 8.37 -13.17
CA VAL A 174 -16.08 8.14 -13.69
C VAL A 174 -15.01 8.16 -12.59
N ARG A 175 -15.29 8.81 -11.45
CA ARG A 175 -14.37 9.04 -10.34
C ARG A 175 -15.03 8.66 -9.00
N PRO A 176 -15.18 7.35 -8.71
CA PRO A 176 -15.68 6.92 -7.41
C PRO A 176 -14.75 7.34 -6.27
N GLU A 177 -13.44 7.35 -6.54
CA GLU A 177 -12.38 7.92 -5.71
C GLU A 177 -11.16 8.24 -6.59
N TRP A 178 -10.06 8.68 -5.96
CA TRP A 178 -8.79 9.00 -6.64
C TRP A 178 -7.75 7.86 -6.64
N ALA A 179 -8.09 6.70 -6.04
CA ALA A 179 -7.16 5.60 -5.83
C ALA A 179 -5.83 6.11 -5.24
N LEU A 180 -4.71 5.95 -5.94
CA LEU A 180 -3.39 6.39 -5.51
C LEU A 180 -2.90 7.63 -6.27
N ALA A 181 -3.79 8.37 -6.93
CA ALA A 181 -3.43 9.64 -7.57
C ALA A 181 -2.84 10.61 -6.53
N GLY A 182 -1.75 11.26 -6.89
CA GLY A 182 -0.98 12.12 -5.99
C GLY A 182 -0.01 11.41 -5.05
N ASN A 183 0.20 10.09 -5.16
CA ASN A 183 1.30 9.39 -4.47
C ASN A 183 2.67 10.02 -4.82
N GLN A 184 3.58 10.09 -3.83
CA GLN A 184 4.86 10.79 -3.95
C GLN A 184 6.04 10.04 -3.39
N ALA A 185 5.86 9.35 -2.26
CA ALA A 185 6.98 8.79 -1.53
C ALA A 185 6.68 7.41 -0.93
N PHE A 186 7.74 6.68 -0.65
CA PHE A 186 7.74 5.43 0.08
C PHE A 186 8.76 5.53 1.22
N ILE A 187 8.28 5.45 2.47
CA ILE A 187 9.13 5.54 3.65
C ILE A 187 9.25 4.14 4.27
N VAL A 188 10.50 3.67 4.36
CA VAL A 188 10.87 2.44 5.05
C VAL A 188 11.56 2.84 6.35
N GLY A 189 10.90 2.64 7.49
CA GLY A 189 11.47 3.06 8.77
C GLY A 189 10.53 2.89 9.96
N PRO A 190 10.98 3.28 11.15
CA PRO A 190 10.19 3.15 12.37
C PRO A 190 8.96 4.06 12.33
N ARG A 191 7.85 3.64 12.95
CA ARG A 191 6.58 4.38 12.94
C ARG A 191 6.75 5.77 13.56
N GLU A 192 7.62 5.88 14.56
CA GLU A 192 7.96 7.10 15.30
C GLU A 192 8.56 8.18 14.39
N ALA A 193 9.23 7.80 13.30
CA ALA A 193 9.78 8.76 12.34
C ALA A 193 8.69 9.52 11.55
N THR A 194 7.45 9.01 11.53
CA THR A 194 6.35 9.55 10.75
C THR A 194 5.09 9.84 11.57
N SER A 195 5.11 9.62 12.89
CA SER A 195 3.89 9.67 13.72
C SER A 195 3.37 11.07 14.01
N SER A 196 4.24 12.07 13.96
CA SER A 196 3.89 13.48 14.18
C SER A 196 3.66 14.26 12.89
N VAL A 197 3.79 13.62 11.72
CA VAL A 197 3.78 14.31 10.42
C VAL A 197 2.50 13.97 9.66
N ASN A 198 1.82 15.00 9.15
CA ASN A 198 0.74 14.80 8.18
C ASN A 198 1.33 14.54 6.79
N LEU A 199 1.17 13.32 6.29
CA LEU A 199 1.66 12.90 4.97
C LEU A 199 0.62 13.08 3.85
N ALA A 200 -0.52 13.71 4.16
CA ALA A 200 -1.61 14.07 3.26
C ALA A 200 -2.17 12.88 2.44
N GLY A 201 -2.00 11.63 2.91
CA GLY A 201 -2.38 10.43 2.17
C GLY A 201 -1.56 10.18 0.89
N ARG A 202 -0.36 10.75 0.77
CA ARG A 202 0.48 10.71 -0.45
C ARG A 202 1.69 9.80 -0.34
N VAL A 203 1.84 9.10 0.79
CA VAL A 203 3.07 8.37 1.14
C VAL A 203 2.74 6.95 1.54
N PHE A 204 3.40 6.00 0.88
CA PHE A 204 3.40 4.59 1.27
C PHE A 204 4.31 4.43 2.50
N LEU A 205 3.84 3.72 3.52
CA LEU A 205 4.59 3.48 4.76
C LEU A 205 4.91 2.00 4.90
N HIS A 206 6.16 1.68 5.23
CA HIS A 206 6.60 0.34 5.61
C HIS A 206 7.39 0.41 6.91
N SER A 207 6.81 -0.15 7.97
CA SER A 207 7.51 -0.27 9.25
C SER A 207 8.75 -1.13 9.08
N TYR A 208 9.91 -0.61 9.50
CA TYR A 208 11.18 -1.31 9.47
C TYR A 208 12.07 -0.81 10.61
N ASP A 209 12.71 -1.75 11.30
CA ASP A 209 13.68 -1.48 12.35
C ASP A 209 14.95 -2.28 12.06
N GLU A 210 16.01 -1.56 11.69
CA GLU A 210 17.30 -2.15 11.33
C GLU A 210 17.87 -3.04 12.44
N SER A 211 17.62 -2.71 13.71
CA SER A 211 18.13 -3.46 14.86
C SER A 211 17.55 -4.87 14.95
N ARG A 212 16.37 -5.08 14.34
CA ARG A 212 15.64 -6.36 14.29
C ARG A 212 15.96 -7.18 13.04
N ASP A 213 16.80 -6.65 12.16
CA ASP A 213 17.22 -7.28 10.90
C ASP A 213 18.76 -7.36 10.86
N PRO A 214 19.38 -8.24 11.65
CA PRO A 214 20.84 -8.34 11.70
C PRO A 214 21.46 -8.80 10.37
N THR A 215 20.74 -9.62 9.60
CA THR A 215 21.20 -10.14 8.30
C THR A 215 20.97 -9.16 7.15
N GLY A 216 20.02 -8.23 7.26
CA GLY A 216 19.63 -7.34 6.18
C GLY A 216 18.63 -7.96 5.20
N ASN A 217 18.14 -9.19 5.47
CA ASN A 217 17.26 -9.90 4.55
C ASN A 217 15.88 -9.24 4.45
N VAL A 218 15.39 -8.64 5.55
CA VAL A 218 14.10 -7.94 5.53
C VAL A 218 14.23 -6.65 4.73
N LEU A 219 15.31 -5.89 4.91
CA LEU A 219 15.59 -4.71 4.07
C LEU A 219 15.70 -5.09 2.59
N GLU A 220 16.45 -6.15 2.28
CA GLU A 220 16.58 -6.64 0.91
C GLU A 220 15.22 -6.99 0.31
N LEU A 221 14.36 -7.69 1.06
CA LEU A 221 13.00 -8.01 0.62
C LEU A 221 12.18 -6.73 0.38
N ILE A 222 12.24 -5.74 1.29
CA ILE A 222 11.50 -4.49 1.17
C ILE A 222 11.88 -3.72 -0.10
N LEU A 223 13.19 -3.62 -0.37
CA LEU A 223 13.71 -2.87 -1.52
C LEU A 223 13.51 -3.60 -2.85
N THR A 224 13.39 -4.93 -2.84
CA THR A 224 13.20 -5.74 -4.06
C THR A 224 11.74 -6.04 -4.39
N ALA A 225 10.82 -5.92 -3.44
CA ALA A 225 9.39 -6.16 -3.66
C ALA A 225 8.51 -4.92 -3.34
N PRO A 226 8.21 -4.55 -2.08
CA PRO A 226 7.39 -3.37 -1.78
C PRO A 226 7.83 -2.06 -2.46
N MET A 227 9.12 -1.73 -2.47
CA MET A 227 9.62 -0.53 -3.15
C MET A 227 9.36 -0.57 -4.66
N VAL A 228 9.61 -1.73 -5.28
CA VAL A 228 9.40 -1.93 -6.71
C VAL A 228 7.92 -1.78 -7.07
N VAL A 229 7.03 -2.36 -6.27
CA VAL A 229 5.57 -2.22 -6.44
C VAL A 229 5.13 -0.76 -6.27
N ALA A 230 5.57 -0.07 -5.22
CA ALA A 230 5.27 1.34 -5.02
C ALA A 230 5.76 2.20 -6.19
N ASN A 231 6.94 1.87 -6.74
CA ASN A 231 7.50 2.56 -7.90
C ASN A 231 6.69 2.27 -9.19
N TRP A 232 6.26 1.04 -9.44
CA TRP A 232 5.40 0.72 -10.58
C TRP A 232 4.06 1.45 -10.53
N ILE A 233 3.45 1.50 -9.35
CA ILE A 233 2.25 2.30 -9.12
C ILE A 233 2.54 3.77 -9.47
N ASN A 234 3.58 4.36 -8.87
CA ASN A 234 3.94 5.75 -9.14
C ASN A 234 4.19 6.02 -10.64
N LEU A 235 4.95 5.17 -11.33
CA LEU A 235 5.26 5.31 -12.75
C LEU A 235 4.01 5.18 -13.64
N GLN A 236 3.04 4.36 -13.26
CA GLN A 236 1.76 4.28 -13.98
C GLN A 236 1.04 5.63 -13.95
N TYR A 237 0.93 6.26 -12.78
CA TYR A 237 0.33 7.58 -12.67
C TYR A 237 1.19 8.65 -13.38
N TYR A 238 2.51 8.63 -13.20
CA TYR A 238 3.44 9.54 -13.87
C TYR A 238 3.26 9.51 -15.39
N ALA A 239 3.33 8.32 -16.00
CA ALA A 239 3.29 8.17 -17.45
C ALA A 239 1.91 8.56 -18.01
N SER A 240 0.82 8.12 -17.36
CA SER A 240 -0.54 8.50 -17.74
C SER A 240 -0.83 9.99 -17.54
N THR A 241 -0.08 10.70 -16.69
CA THR A 241 -0.14 12.16 -16.54
C THR A 241 0.68 12.89 -17.61
N VAL A 242 1.90 12.44 -17.91
CA VAL A 242 2.82 13.12 -18.85
C VAL A 242 2.32 13.02 -20.29
N ASP A 243 1.89 11.84 -20.72
CA ASP A 243 1.35 11.60 -22.05
C ASP A 243 0.27 10.51 -21.98
N ASN A 244 -0.97 10.95 -21.76
CA ASN A 244 -2.11 10.04 -21.65
C ASN A 244 -2.44 9.35 -22.98
N VAL A 245 -2.06 9.93 -24.11
CA VAL A 245 -2.30 9.34 -25.43
C VAL A 245 -1.39 8.12 -25.61
N ALA A 246 -0.12 8.25 -25.25
CA ALA A 246 0.85 7.15 -25.38
C ALA A 246 0.78 6.13 -24.24
N PHE A 247 0.60 6.58 -23.00
CA PHE A 247 0.74 5.75 -21.78
C PHE A 247 -0.50 5.70 -20.89
N GLY A 248 -1.62 6.26 -21.36
CA GLY A 248 -2.90 6.25 -20.68
C GLY A 248 -3.90 5.34 -21.38
N SER A 249 -5.17 5.67 -21.20
CA SER A 249 -6.28 5.07 -21.95
C SER A 249 -7.30 6.10 -22.44
N GLY A 250 -6.96 7.39 -22.45
CA GLY A 250 -7.81 8.45 -22.94
C GLY A 250 -9.06 8.66 -22.10
N ASP A 251 -10.19 8.94 -22.76
CA ASP A 251 -11.44 9.30 -22.10
C ASP A 251 -12.21 8.07 -21.61
N LYS A 252 -12.35 7.96 -20.28
CA LYS A 252 -13.07 6.90 -19.60
C LYS A 252 -14.52 6.72 -20.07
N ALA A 253 -15.19 7.79 -20.49
CA ALA A 253 -16.61 7.75 -20.86
C ALA A 253 -16.90 6.90 -22.11
N ILE A 254 -15.88 6.65 -22.93
CA ILE A 254 -16.00 5.90 -24.20
C ILE A 254 -15.15 4.63 -24.19
N HIS A 255 -14.78 4.12 -23.01
CA HIS A 255 -14.00 2.90 -22.86
C HIS A 255 -14.79 1.64 -23.23
N ASN A 256 -14.23 0.83 -24.12
CA ASN A 256 -14.69 -0.51 -24.42
C ASN A 256 -13.67 -1.54 -23.91
N VAL A 257 -14.08 -2.39 -22.95
CA VAL A 257 -13.21 -3.42 -22.37
C VAL A 257 -12.99 -4.55 -23.38
N VAL A 258 -11.73 -4.87 -23.65
CA VAL A 258 -11.35 -5.97 -24.55
C VAL A 258 -10.66 -7.05 -23.75
N GLY A 259 -11.32 -8.21 -23.63
CA GLY A 259 -10.73 -9.44 -23.07
C GLY A 259 -10.17 -9.33 -21.65
N GLN A 260 -10.51 -8.28 -20.89
CA GLN A 260 -9.89 -7.92 -19.60
C GLN A 260 -8.36 -7.70 -19.67
N ILE A 261 -7.81 -7.52 -20.88
CA ILE A 261 -6.38 -7.27 -21.12
C ILE A 261 -6.08 -5.80 -21.44
N GLY A 262 -7.10 -5.03 -21.82
CA GLY A 262 -6.97 -3.62 -22.13
C GLY A 262 -8.30 -2.99 -22.55
N ILE A 263 -8.19 -1.76 -23.06
CA ILE A 263 -9.32 -0.89 -23.37
C ILE A 263 -9.15 -0.30 -24.79
N LEU A 264 -10.24 -0.23 -25.54
CA LEU A 264 -10.33 0.58 -26.75
C LEU A 264 -11.11 1.87 -26.47
N GLN A 265 -10.73 2.95 -27.15
CA GLN A 265 -11.39 4.24 -27.03
C GLN A 265 -12.43 4.41 -28.14
N GLY A 266 -13.71 4.34 -27.78
CA GLY A 266 -14.82 4.43 -28.72
C GLY A 266 -14.79 3.27 -29.73
N ASN A 267 -14.85 3.60 -31.02
CA ASN A 267 -15.12 2.63 -32.08
C ASN A 267 -13.85 1.97 -32.65
N GLY A 268 -12.66 2.26 -32.12
CA GLY A 268 -11.39 1.76 -32.65
C GLY A 268 -10.18 2.22 -31.85
N GLY A 269 -9.02 2.28 -32.53
CA GLY A 269 -7.73 2.64 -31.93
C GLY A 269 -6.90 1.42 -31.50
N ASP A 270 -5.69 1.70 -31.02
CA ASP A 270 -4.83 0.68 -30.43
C ASP A 270 -5.33 0.27 -29.04
N LEU A 271 -4.98 -0.95 -28.62
CA LEU A 271 -5.32 -1.44 -27.29
C LEU A 271 -4.52 -0.68 -26.22
N ALA A 272 -5.21 0.06 -25.38
CA ALA A 272 -4.63 0.82 -24.28
C ALA A 272 -4.66 0.06 -22.95
N THR A 273 -3.66 0.27 -22.10
CA THR A 273 -3.51 -0.40 -20.79
C THR A 273 -3.25 0.57 -19.62
N GLY A 274 -3.07 1.85 -19.91
CA GLY A 274 -2.80 2.88 -18.90
C GLY A 274 -4.05 3.43 -18.22
N LEU A 275 -3.87 4.42 -17.35
CA LEU A 275 -4.97 5.07 -16.64
C LEU A 275 -5.72 6.05 -17.55
N ALA A 276 -7.03 6.14 -17.35
CA ALA A 276 -7.85 7.12 -18.06
C ALA A 276 -7.49 8.54 -17.63
N TRP A 277 -7.79 9.53 -18.46
CA TRP A 277 -7.57 10.94 -18.13
C TRP A 277 -8.28 11.34 -16.82
N GLN A 278 -9.49 10.85 -16.60
CA GLN A 278 -10.27 11.10 -15.38
C GLN A 278 -9.68 10.43 -14.12
N SER A 279 -8.69 9.55 -14.23
CA SER A 279 -7.97 8.99 -13.08
C SER A 279 -6.84 9.90 -12.60
N VAL A 280 -6.36 10.81 -13.45
CA VAL A 280 -5.22 11.70 -13.15
C VAL A 280 -5.57 13.18 -13.19
N HIS A 281 -6.75 13.54 -13.68
CA HIS A 281 -7.19 14.92 -13.89
C HIS A 281 -8.68 15.10 -13.54
N ASP A 282 -9.04 16.23 -12.93
CA ASP A 282 -10.43 16.51 -12.50
C ASP A 282 -11.26 17.33 -13.51
N GLY A 283 -10.60 17.88 -14.54
CA GLY A 283 -11.19 18.78 -15.54
C GLY A 283 -10.52 20.15 -15.57
N GLU A 284 -9.88 20.54 -14.46
CA GLU A 284 -9.17 21.82 -14.30
C GLU A 284 -7.70 21.63 -13.94
N ARG A 285 -7.40 20.63 -13.09
CA ARG A 285 -6.07 20.38 -12.54
C ARG A 285 -5.72 18.91 -12.54
N LEU A 286 -4.41 18.68 -12.60
CA LEU A 286 -3.83 17.36 -12.34
C LEU A 286 -3.99 16.98 -10.88
N GLN A 287 -4.49 15.78 -10.65
CA GLN A 287 -4.62 15.15 -9.34
C GLN A 287 -3.42 14.27 -9.01
N HIS A 288 -2.59 13.96 -10.00
CA HIS A 288 -1.25 13.44 -9.79
C HIS A 288 -0.25 14.36 -10.49
N ALA A 289 0.69 14.92 -9.73
CA ALA A 289 1.80 15.66 -10.30
C ALA A 289 2.74 14.66 -10.99
N PRO A 290 3.26 14.94 -12.20
CA PRO A 290 4.17 14.02 -12.91
C PRO A 290 5.54 14.00 -12.23
N ARG A 291 5.62 13.30 -11.09
CA ARG A 291 6.81 13.15 -10.28
C ARG A 291 7.13 11.67 -10.06
N ARG A 292 8.43 11.36 -10.08
CA ARG A 292 8.97 10.04 -9.77
C ARG A 292 8.98 9.82 -8.25
N LEU A 293 8.85 8.56 -7.84
CA LEU A 293 8.76 8.19 -6.43
C LEU A 293 10.02 8.61 -5.64
N SER A 294 9.83 9.18 -4.47
CA SER A 294 10.92 9.37 -3.49
C SER A 294 10.92 8.24 -2.46
N VAL A 295 11.99 7.46 -2.42
CA VAL A 295 12.17 6.36 -1.49
C VAL A 295 13.10 6.81 -0.37
N ILE A 296 12.60 6.81 0.87
CA ILE A 296 13.35 7.21 2.07
C ILE A 296 13.50 5.99 2.96
N VAL A 297 14.74 5.61 3.26
CA VAL A 297 15.06 4.37 3.98
C VAL A 297 15.86 4.67 5.23
N HIS A 298 15.30 4.34 6.40
CA HIS A 298 15.98 4.40 7.68
C HIS A 298 16.83 3.13 7.87
N ALA A 299 18.04 3.14 7.31
CA ALA A 299 19.03 2.09 7.47
C ALA A 299 20.42 2.61 7.12
N ARG A 300 21.47 1.92 7.59
CA ARG A 300 22.85 2.18 7.16
C ARG A 300 22.99 2.14 5.65
N ARG A 301 23.66 3.15 5.09
CA ARG A 301 23.95 3.27 3.64
C ARG A 301 24.61 2.03 3.05
N SER A 302 25.54 1.42 3.80
CA SER A 302 26.25 0.21 3.35
C SER A 302 25.30 -0.96 3.10
N ARG A 303 24.21 -1.09 3.87
CA ARG A 303 23.22 -2.16 3.65
C ARG A 303 22.36 -1.89 2.43
N ILE A 304 21.91 -0.65 2.27
CA ILE A 304 21.12 -0.25 1.09
C ILE A 304 21.98 -0.42 -0.18
N GLN A 305 23.24 0.01 -0.13
CA GLN A 305 24.19 -0.15 -1.23
C GLN A 305 24.43 -1.62 -1.59
N ALA A 306 24.57 -2.51 -0.61
CA ALA A 306 24.71 -3.94 -0.88
C ALA A 306 23.50 -4.51 -1.64
N VAL A 307 22.28 -4.01 -1.37
CA VAL A 307 21.08 -4.41 -2.12
C VAL A 307 21.10 -3.83 -3.55
N ILE A 308 21.51 -2.58 -3.72
CA ILE A 308 21.66 -1.94 -5.05
C ILE A 308 22.65 -2.74 -5.91
N GLU A 309 23.81 -3.09 -5.36
CA GLU A 309 24.86 -3.84 -6.08
C GLU A 309 24.44 -5.28 -6.41
N LYS A 310 23.61 -5.89 -5.56
CA LYS A 310 23.13 -7.27 -5.72
C LYS A 310 22.00 -7.39 -6.74
N HIS A 311 21.13 -6.39 -6.84
CA HIS A 311 19.88 -6.47 -7.63
C HIS A 311 19.87 -5.47 -8.78
N GLU A 312 19.97 -5.99 -10.01
CA GLU A 312 20.03 -5.18 -11.23
C GLU A 312 18.83 -4.22 -11.36
N LEU A 313 17.60 -4.71 -11.10
CA LEU A 313 16.41 -3.86 -11.18
C LEU A 313 16.50 -2.67 -10.21
N VAL A 314 16.94 -2.88 -8.97
CA VAL A 314 17.08 -1.81 -7.97
C VAL A 314 18.16 -0.83 -8.40
N SER A 315 19.29 -1.34 -8.91
CA SER A 315 20.36 -0.52 -9.49
C SER A 315 19.88 0.35 -10.64
N GLN A 316 19.13 -0.21 -11.59
CA GLN A 316 18.59 0.55 -12.72
C GLN A 316 17.56 1.60 -12.28
N LEU A 317 16.69 1.27 -11.30
CA LEU A 317 15.71 2.22 -10.80
C LEU A 317 16.36 3.45 -10.15
N ALA A 318 17.34 3.22 -9.27
CA ALA A 318 18.03 4.31 -8.58
C ALA A 318 19.06 5.01 -9.49
N GLY A 319 19.82 4.26 -10.29
CA GLY A 319 20.91 4.75 -11.13
C GLY A 319 20.44 5.54 -12.35
N ASN A 320 19.32 5.16 -12.96
CA ASN A 320 18.74 5.90 -14.09
C ASN A 320 17.78 7.02 -13.64
N GLY A 321 17.68 7.25 -12.34
CA GLY A 321 16.80 8.26 -11.76
C GLY A 321 15.31 7.97 -11.91
N TRP A 322 14.90 6.70 -12.11
CA TRP A 322 13.48 6.32 -12.16
C TRP A 322 12.77 6.48 -10.82
N LEU A 323 13.55 6.54 -9.74
CA LEU A 323 13.14 7.00 -8.42
C LEU A 323 14.27 7.82 -7.78
N THR A 324 13.95 8.62 -6.77
CA THR A 324 14.95 9.24 -5.89
C THR A 324 15.14 8.37 -4.66
N LEU A 325 16.37 7.98 -4.33
CA LEU A 325 16.67 7.15 -3.16
C LEU A 325 17.45 7.95 -2.11
N VAL A 326 16.91 8.02 -0.90
CA VAL A 326 17.50 8.70 0.26
C VAL A 326 17.65 7.72 1.42
N ALA A 327 18.85 7.66 1.99
CA ALA A 327 19.13 6.92 3.22
C ALA A 327 19.14 7.89 4.41
N ILE A 328 18.43 7.54 5.48
CA ILE A 328 18.56 8.17 6.79
C ILE A 328 19.51 7.30 7.62
N ASP A 329 20.78 7.72 7.70
CA ASP A 329 21.86 6.98 8.35
C ASP A 329 22.43 7.85 9.48
N GLN A 330 22.29 7.36 10.72
CA GLN A 330 22.68 8.09 11.94
C GLN A 330 22.08 9.50 12.04
N GLY A 331 20.82 9.64 11.64
CA GLY A 331 20.07 10.91 11.69
C GLY A 331 20.41 11.91 10.58
N ARG A 332 21.25 11.53 9.62
CA ARG A 332 21.59 12.37 8.45
C ARG A 332 21.01 11.77 7.18
N ALA A 333 20.56 12.64 6.27
CA ALA A 333 20.03 12.24 4.98
C ALA A 333 21.14 12.19 3.92
N TYR A 334 21.17 11.12 3.14
CA TYR A 334 22.10 10.94 2.03
C TYR A 334 21.35 10.48 0.78
N ARG A 335 21.51 11.20 -0.33
CA ARG A 335 20.94 10.83 -1.62
C ARG A 335 21.87 9.89 -2.37
N TRP A 336 21.32 8.87 -3.00
CA TRP A 336 22.05 8.07 -3.98
C TRP A 336 22.14 8.83 -5.30
N THR A 337 23.35 9.00 -5.82
CA THR A 337 23.61 9.64 -7.11
C THR A 337 24.46 8.72 -7.97
N ALA A 338 23.98 8.42 -9.18
CA ALA A 338 24.70 7.58 -10.12
C ALA A 338 26.10 8.15 -10.40
N GLY A 339 27.13 7.31 -10.29
CA GLY A 339 28.54 7.70 -10.46
C GLY A 339 29.18 8.37 -9.24
N ALA A 340 28.42 9.02 -8.35
CA ALA A 340 28.93 9.68 -7.13
C ALA A 340 28.66 8.89 -5.84
N GLY A 341 27.79 7.88 -5.87
CA GLY A 341 27.39 7.10 -4.69
C GLY A 341 26.52 7.90 -3.74
N TRP A 342 26.78 7.80 -2.43
CA TRP A 342 26.02 8.52 -1.40
C TRP A 342 26.52 9.95 -1.21
N VAL A 343 25.68 10.93 -1.54
CA VAL A 343 25.93 12.36 -1.33
C VAL A 343 25.12 12.84 -0.13
N LEU A 344 25.75 13.57 0.80
CA LEU A 344 25.05 14.18 1.94
C LEU A 344 24.05 15.23 1.43
N GLU A 345 22.79 15.09 1.82
CA GLU A 345 21.79 16.14 1.61
C GLU A 345 22.13 17.34 2.48
N ARG A 346 22.25 18.53 1.89
CA ARG A 346 22.43 19.75 2.68
C ARG A 346 21.15 19.97 3.48
N GLU A 347 21.29 20.36 4.75
CA GLU A 347 20.12 20.84 5.50
C GLU A 347 19.53 22.02 4.72
N PRO A 348 18.20 22.06 4.50
CA PRO A 348 17.60 23.24 3.92
C PRO A 348 17.94 24.43 4.83
N GLU A 349 18.58 25.47 4.27
CA GLU A 349 18.73 26.74 4.97
C GLU A 349 17.34 27.11 5.50
N ARG A 350 17.24 27.36 6.82
CA ARG A 350 15.98 27.73 7.46
C ARG A 350 15.33 28.86 6.65
N LEU A 351 14.28 28.53 5.90
CA LEU A 351 13.38 29.52 5.33
C LEU A 351 12.86 30.35 6.51
N ASN A 352 13.18 31.64 6.51
CA ASN A 352 12.85 32.58 7.58
C ASN A 352 11.38 32.45 8.03
N ASP A 353 11.17 32.60 9.34
CA ASP A 353 9.91 32.48 10.10
C ASP A 353 8.77 33.41 9.63
N SER A 354 8.23 33.23 8.43
CA SER A 354 7.03 33.96 8.01
C SER A 354 6.11 33.26 7.01
N VAL A 355 6.11 31.93 6.92
CA VAL A 355 5.09 31.21 6.16
C VAL A 355 4.55 30.04 6.96
N THR A 356 3.45 30.28 7.67
CA THR A 356 2.55 29.24 8.13
C THR A 356 1.86 28.62 6.92
N ASP A 357 2.44 27.58 6.33
CA ASP A 357 1.67 26.61 5.56
C ASP A 357 2.38 25.26 5.49
N SER A 358 1.63 24.20 5.76
CA SER A 358 2.07 22.81 5.89
C SER A 358 2.57 22.15 4.60
N GLU A 359 2.62 22.88 3.48
CA GLU A 359 3.12 22.38 2.19
C GLU A 359 4.65 22.44 2.06
N VAL A 360 5.34 23.29 2.84
CA VAL A 360 6.74 23.66 2.55
C VAL A 360 7.78 22.64 3.04
N GLN A 361 7.48 21.81 4.05
CA GLN A 361 8.52 20.93 4.63
C GLN A 361 8.89 19.72 3.76
N LEU A 362 8.07 19.35 2.77
CA LEU A 362 8.42 18.33 1.76
C LEU A 362 8.97 18.94 0.46
N GLU A 363 8.65 20.20 0.17
CA GLU A 363 9.11 20.89 -1.04
C GLU A 363 10.60 21.26 -0.97
N ALA A 364 11.13 21.55 0.22
CA ALA A 364 12.51 22.02 0.39
C ALA A 364 13.60 20.98 0.00
N VAL A 365 13.28 19.67 -0.02
CA VAL A 365 14.23 18.62 -0.46
C VAL A 365 14.19 18.38 -1.98
N GLN A 366 13.17 18.92 -2.66
CA GLN A 366 12.90 18.64 -4.08
C GLN A 366 12.94 19.88 -4.98
N ALA A 367 12.96 21.09 -4.43
CA ALA A 367 12.96 22.32 -5.22
C ALA A 367 14.29 22.64 -5.93
N GLU A 368 15.37 21.86 -5.70
CA GLU A 368 16.64 22.10 -6.40
C GLU A 368 16.79 21.41 -7.76
N HIS A 369 15.93 20.45 -8.18
CA HIS A 369 16.02 19.82 -9.52
C HIS A 369 14.68 19.35 -10.09
#